data_AF-A0AAD5GS66-F1
#
_entry.id   AF-A0AAD5GS66-F1
#
_cell.length_a   1.000
_cell.length_b   1.000
_cell.length_c   1.000
_cell.angle_alpha   90.00
_cell.angle_beta   90.00
_cell.angle_gamma   90.00
#
_symmetry.space_group_name_H-M   'P 1'
#
loop_
_entity.id
_entity.type
_entity.pdbx_description
1 polymer ?
#
loop_
_entity_poly.entity_id
_entity_poly.type
_entity_poly.pdbx_seq_one_letter_code
_entity_poly.pdbx_strand_id
1 'polypeptide(L)'
;IPDFSEVYSFIGSVFDPESKGHVQKLKEMDPINFETVLLLMRNLTVNLSSPDFEPMKKVLSSYDTNSKSIGVSAGSVYEPQEK
;
A
#
# COMPACT_ATOMS: atom_id res chain seq x y z
N ILE A 1 -16.08 -3.42 -15.26
CA ILE A 1 -15.05 -4.18 -14.50
C ILE A 1 -14.02 -3.17 -14.02
N PRO A 2 -13.48 -3.28 -12.79
CA PRO A 2 -12.50 -2.32 -12.30
C PRO A 2 -11.23 -2.30 -13.16
N ASP A 3 -10.65 -1.12 -13.37
CA ASP A 3 -9.28 -0.97 -13.85
C ASP A 3 -8.32 -1.17 -12.66
N PHE A 4 -7.83 -2.39 -12.51
CA PHE A 4 -6.91 -2.74 -11.45
C PHE A 4 -5.57 -2.00 -11.53
N SER A 5 -5.15 -1.57 -12.73
CA SER A 5 -3.93 -0.76 -12.86
C SER A 5 -4.10 0.58 -12.16
N GLU A 6 -5.23 1.26 -12.42
CA GLU A 6 -5.54 2.54 -11.77
C GLU A 6 -5.75 2.35 -10.25
N VAL A 7 -6.50 1.32 -9.85
CA VAL A 7 -6.78 1.01 -8.44
C VAL A 7 -5.50 0.76 -7.65
N TYR A 8 -4.62 -0.14 -8.12
CA TYR A 8 -3.38 -0.44 -7.41
C TYR A 8 -2.38 0.71 -7.46
N SER A 9 -2.35 1.48 -8.56
CA SER A 9 -1.54 2.69 -8.65
C SER A 9 -1.99 3.75 -7.65
N PHE A 10 -3.31 3.91 -7.46
CA PHE A 10 -3.86 4.79 -6.43
C PHE A 10 -3.46 4.34 -5.03
N ILE A 11 -3.69 3.06 -4.70
CA ILE A 11 -3.36 2.50 -3.38
C ILE A 11 -1.86 2.64 -3.09
N GLY A 12 -1.00 2.28 -4.04
CA GLY A 12 0.45 2.43 -3.91
C GLY A 12 0.86 3.88 -3.66
N SER A 13 0.24 4.84 -4.36
CA SER A 13 0.53 6.26 -4.17
C SER A 13 0.24 6.75 -2.75
N VAL A 14 -0.72 6.18 -2.03
CA VAL A 14 -1.02 6.58 -0.63
C VAL A 14 0.18 6.41 0.30
N PHE A 15 1.10 5.51 -0.04
CA PHE A 15 2.33 5.27 0.72
C PHE A 15 3.52 6.11 0.23
N ASP A 16 3.36 6.92 -0.82
CA ASP A 16 4.38 7.85 -1.28
C ASP A 16 4.21 9.22 -0.58
N PRO A 17 5.12 9.60 0.34
CA PRO A 17 5.04 10.86 1.07
C PRO A 17 5.19 12.11 0.19
N GLU A 18 5.68 11.99 -1.05
CA GLU A 18 5.75 13.10 -2.00
C GLU A 18 4.41 13.31 -2.73
N SER A 19 3.59 12.27 -2.80
CA SER A 19 2.28 12.36 -3.44
C SER A 19 1.29 13.16 -2.57
N LYS A 20 0.36 13.85 -3.23
CA LYS A 20 -0.61 14.77 -2.63
C LYS A 20 -1.94 14.67 -3.35
N GLY A 21 -3.00 15.21 -2.75
CA GLY A 21 -4.31 15.33 -3.41
C GLY A 21 -5.09 14.02 -3.54
N HIS A 22 -4.77 12.98 -2.76
CA HIS A 22 -5.43 11.67 -2.84
C HIS A 22 -6.96 11.74 -2.76
N VAL A 23 -7.51 12.59 -1.89
CA VAL A 23 -8.97 12.72 -1.74
C VAL A 23 -9.62 13.26 -3.00
N GLN A 24 -8.97 14.23 -3.68
CA GLN A 24 -9.50 14.76 -4.94
C GLN A 24 -9.39 13.71 -6.05
N LYS A 25 -8.22 13.10 -6.20
CA LYS A 25 -7.99 12.02 -7.18
C LYS A 25 -8.99 10.87 -6.99
N LEU A 26 -9.25 10.46 -5.75
CA LEU A 26 -10.21 9.41 -5.43
C LEU A 26 -11.64 9.76 -5.86
N LYS A 27 -12.05 11.03 -5.71
CA LYS A 27 -13.38 11.51 -6.12
C LYS A 27 -13.55 11.59 -7.64
N GLU A 28 -12.46 11.69 -8.39
CA GLU A 28 -12.45 11.78 -9.85
C GLU A 28 -12.40 10.40 -10.53
N MET A 29 -12.14 9.33 -9.77
CA MET A 29 -12.11 7.98 -10.30
C MET A 29 -13.49 7.52 -10.78
N ASP A 30 -13.50 6.60 -11.74
CA ASP A 30 -14.72 5.87 -12.11
C ASP A 30 -15.35 5.22 -10.86
N PRO A 31 -16.70 5.24 -10.70
CA PRO A 31 -17.37 4.69 -9.52
C PRO A 31 -16.97 3.25 -9.19
N ILE A 32 -16.75 2.41 -10.20
CA ILE A 32 -16.33 1.01 -9.99
C ILE A 32 -14.92 0.95 -9.40
N ASN A 33 -14.01 1.82 -9.84
CA ASN A 33 -12.65 1.89 -9.31
C ASN A 33 -12.63 2.49 -7.90
N PHE A 34 -13.44 3.51 -7.65
CA PHE A 34 -13.63 4.10 -6.33
C PHE A 34 -14.05 3.06 -5.28
N GLU A 35 -15.12 2.30 -5.56
CA GLU A 35 -15.59 1.24 -4.67
C GLU A 35 -14.53 0.16 -4.45
N THR A 36 -13.81 -0.20 -5.51
CA THR A 36 -12.72 -1.19 -5.44
C THR A 36 -11.56 -0.69 -4.57
N VAL A 37 -11.16 0.58 -4.70
CA VAL A 37 -10.14 1.19 -3.82
C VAL A 37 -10.59 1.13 -2.37
N LEU A 38 -11.83 1.53 -2.06
CA LEU A 38 -12.33 1.51 -0.68
C LEU A 38 -12.35 0.10 -0.10
N LEU A 39 -12.80 -0.88 -0.88
CA LEU A 39 -12.82 -2.29 -0.47
C LEU A 39 -11.41 -2.80 -0.17
N LEU A 40 -10.45 -2.54 -1.06
CA LEU A 40 -9.07 -3.00 -0.89
C LEU A 40 -8.34 -2.26 0.23
N MET A 41 -8.56 -0.96 0.42
CA MET A 41 -7.99 -0.20 1.54
C MET A 41 -8.52 -0.67 2.89
N ARG A 42 -9.81 -1.07 2.96
CA ARG A 42 -10.37 -1.73 4.15
C ARG A 42 -9.71 -3.08 4.40
N ASN A 43 -9.53 -3.90 3.38
CA ASN A 43 -8.83 -5.18 3.50
C ASN A 43 -7.38 -4.99 3.96
N LEU A 44 -6.69 -4.00 3.40
CA LEU A 44 -5.32 -3.67 3.77
C LEU A 44 -5.21 -3.22 5.23
N THR A 45 -6.17 -2.43 5.73
CA THR A 45 -6.21 -2.02 7.15
C THR A 45 -6.32 -3.24 8.07
N VAL A 46 -7.15 -4.23 7.71
CA VAL A 46 -7.28 -5.48 8.47
C VAL A 46 -5.96 -6.25 8.46
N ASN A 47 -5.33 -6.41 7.29
CA ASN A 47 -4.04 -7.10 7.16
C ASN A 47 -2.95 -6.42 8.03
N LEU A 48 -2.80 -5.09 7.92
CA LEU A 48 -1.77 -4.34 8.66
C LEU A 48 -2.04 -4.27 10.18
N SER A 49 -3.26 -4.53 10.62
CA SER A 49 -3.60 -4.64 12.04
C SER A 49 -3.14 -5.97 12.66
N SER A 50 -2.91 -7.01 11.84
CA SER A 50 -2.36 -8.28 12.32
C SER A 50 -0.86 -8.15 12.66
N PRO A 51 -0.39 -8.80 13.73
CA PRO A 51 1.04 -8.87 14.04
C PRO A 51 1.85 -9.58 12.94
N ASP A 52 1.22 -10.44 12.13
CA ASP A 52 1.88 -11.15 11.02
C ASP A 52 2.44 -10.19 9.96
N PHE A 53 1.94 -8.95 9.93
CA PHE A 53 2.35 -7.91 9.00
C PHE A 53 3.33 -6.88 9.62
N GLU A 54 3.82 -7.10 10.85
CA GLU A 54 4.86 -6.25 11.46
C GLU A 54 6.10 -6.06 10.58
N PRO A 55 6.65 -7.12 9.93
CA PRO A 55 7.78 -6.93 9.01
C PRO A 55 7.45 -5.95 7.89
N MET A 56 6.25 -6.05 7.30
CA MET A 56 5.80 -5.15 6.24
C MET A 56 5.59 -3.72 6.75
N LYS A 57 5.06 -3.53 7.96
CA LYS A 57 4.93 -2.20 8.57
C LYS A 57 6.30 -1.55 8.78
N LYS A 58 7.29 -2.32 9.24
CA LYS A 58 8.67 -1.83 9.41
C LYS A 58 9.26 -1.38 8.07
N VAL A 59 9.06 -2.19 7.02
CA VAL A 59 9.47 -1.87 5.65
C VAL A 59 8.83 -0.56 5.16
N LEU A 60 7.51 -0.41 5.30
CA LEU A 60 6.79 0.81 4.92
C LEU A 60 7.25 2.05 5.73
N SER A 61 7.58 1.87 7.01
CA SER A 61 8.09 2.96 7.86
C SER A 61 9.52 3.39 7.55
N SER A 62 10.30 2.53 6.87
CA SER A 62 11.69 2.79 6.49
C SER A 62 11.84 3.51 5.15
N TYR A 63 10.74 3.99 4.58
CA TYR A 63 10.75 4.67 3.29
C TYR A 63 11.61 5.94 3.35
N ASP A 64 12.65 5.98 2.52
CA ASP A 64 13.54 7.14 2.41
C ASP A 64 13.10 8.00 1.22
N THR A 65 12.66 9.22 1.53
CA THR A 65 12.20 10.20 0.53
C THR A 65 13.31 10.66 -0.40
N ASN A 66 14.57 10.60 0.03
CA ASN A 66 15.71 11.05 -0.77
C ASN A 66 16.07 10.06 -1.88
N SER A 67 15.96 8.76 -1.58
CA SER A 67 16.28 7.69 -2.54
C SER A 67 15.04 7.15 -3.28
N LYS A 68 13.82 7.54 -2.85
CA LYS A 68 12.53 6.95 -3.32
C LYS A 68 12.57 5.43 -3.29
N SER A 69 13.26 4.89 -2.30
CA SER A 69 13.51 3.46 -2.17
C SER A 69 13.17 3.01 -0.76
N ILE A 70 12.74 1.75 -0.67
CA ILE A 70 12.52 1.10 0.60
C ILE A 70 13.89 0.67 1.13
N GLY A 71 14.25 1.14 2.33
CA GLY A 71 15.58 0.93 2.93
C GLY A 71 15.91 -0.52 3.35
N VAL A 72 15.18 -1.52 2.88
CA VAL A 72 15.34 -2.93 3.27
C VAL A 72 15.49 -3.81 2.02
N SER A 73 16.56 -4.62 1.97
CA SER A 73 16.68 -5.67 0.95
C SER A 73 15.57 -6.70 1.15
N ALA A 74 14.86 -7.04 0.07
CA ALA A 74 13.70 -7.95 0.09
C ALA A 74 13.95 -9.33 0.74
N GLY A 75 15.21 -9.70 1.00
CA GLY A 75 15.61 -10.96 1.63
C GLY A 75 15.35 -11.08 3.13
N SER A 76 14.97 -10.02 3.85
CA SER A 76 14.77 -10.07 5.32
C SER A 76 13.31 -10.23 5.78
N VAL A 77 12.35 -10.26 4.86
CA VAL A 77 10.91 -10.14 5.19
C VAL A 77 10.22 -11.50 5.40
N TYR A 78 10.85 -12.60 4.99
CA TYR A 78 10.30 -13.95 5.16
C TYR A 78 11.40 -14.90 5.68
N GLU A 79 11.51 -15.03 7.00
CA GLU A 79 12.07 -16.25 7.59
C GLU A 79 10.94 -17.29 7.61
N PRO A 80 11.05 -18.42 6.90
CA PRO A 80 10.10 -19.51 7.04
C PRO A 80 10.13 -19.96 8.50
N GLN A 81 8.98 -19.94 9.17
CA GLN A 81 8.84 -20.62 10.46
C GLN A 81 9.01 -22.12 10.18
N GLU A 82 10.19 -22.67 10.47
CA GLU A 82 10.39 -24.12 10.48
C GLU A 82 9.42 -24.75 11.48
N LYS A 83 8.77 -25.82 11.03
CA LYS A 83 7.78 -26.60 11.77
C LYS A 83 8.44 -27.58 12.72
#